data_AF-A0A3D1AZ71-F1
#
_entry.id   AF-A0A3D1AZ71-F1
#
_cell.length_a   1.000
_cell.length_b   1.000
_cell.length_c   1.000
_cell.angle_alpha   90.00
_cell.angle_beta   90.00
_cell.angle_gamma   90.00
#
_symmetry.space_group_name_H-M   'P 1'
#
loop_
_entity.id
_entity.type
_entity.pdbx_description
1 polymer ?
#
loop_
_entity_poly.entity_id
_entity_poly.type
_entity_poly.pdbx_seq_one_letter_code
_entity_poly.pdbx_strand_id
1 'polypeptide(L)' 'KYSREEPNAFWHELAQELKIDWSTPYTQVMDTSRGIEWTRWFTGGQLNITH' A
#
# COMPACT_ATOMS: atom_id res chain seq x y z
N LYS A 1 11.00 -13.82 4.37
CA LYS A 1 11.47 -13.11 5.58
C LYS A 1 11.14 -11.63 5.45
N TYR A 2 11.72 -10.93 4.46
CA TYR A 2 11.45 -9.51 4.18
C TYR A 2 9.97 -9.10 4.16
N SER A 3 9.11 -9.78 3.40
CA SER A 3 7.67 -9.45 3.31
C SER A 3 6.86 -9.55 4.61
N ARG A 4 7.38 -10.26 5.63
CA ARG A 4 6.74 -10.43 6.94
C ARG A 4 7.34 -9.51 8.01
N GLU A 5 8.65 -9.31 7.94
CA GLU A 5 9.41 -8.50 8.89
C GLU A 5 9.28 -7.00 8.58
N GLU A 6 9.23 -6.64 7.29
CA GLU A 6 9.17 -5.25 6.80
C GLU A 6 8.00 -5.08 5.79
N PRO A 7 6.74 -5.35 6.19
CA PRO A 7 5.61 -5.34 5.25
C PRO A 7 5.38 -3.97 4.60
N ASN A 8 5.64 -2.87 5.31
CA ASN A 8 5.45 -1.51 4.80
C ASN A 8 6.39 -1.22 3.61
N ALA A 9 7.69 -1.50 3.78
CA ALA A 9 8.69 -1.33 2.73
C ALA A 9 8.48 -2.29 1.56
N PHE A 10 8.20 -3.57 1.87
CA PHE A 10 7.94 -4.58 0.85
C PHE A 10 6.78 -4.20 -0.08
N TRP A 11 5.64 -3.77 0.48
CA TRP A 11 4.48 -3.40 -0.32
C TRP A 11 4.64 -2.05 -1.01
N HIS A 12 5.40 -1.11 -0.44
CA HIS A 12 5.80 0.13 -1.13
C HIS A 12 6.58 -0.19 -2.41
N GLU A 13 7.66 -0.97 -2.28
CA GLU A 13 8.54 -1.33 -3.39
C GLU A 13 7.79 -2.13 -4.46
N LEU A 14 6.97 -3.11 -4.05
CA LEU A 14 6.19 -3.89 -4.98
C LEU A 14 5.19 -3.03 -5.77
N ALA A 15 4.57 -2.04 -5.13
CA ALA A 15 3.66 -1.12 -5.82
C ALA A 15 4.40 -0.25 -6.87
N GLN A 16 5.66 0.12 -6.61
CA GLN A 16 6.51 0.83 -7.58
C GLN A 16 6.95 -0.10 -8.72
N GLU A 17 7.39 -1.31 -8.39
CA GLU A 17 7.86 -2.31 -9.37
C GLU A 17 6.75 -2.74 -10.33
N LEU A 18 5.54 -2.97 -9.80
CA LEU A 18 4.35 -3.26 -10.61
C LEU A 18 3.82 -2.05 -11.38
N LYS A 19 4.41 -0.86 -11.16
CA LYS A 19 4.01 0.41 -11.80
C LYS A 19 2.52 0.67 -11.70
N ILE A 20 1.96 0.46 -10.50
CA ILE A 20 0.54 0.72 -10.25
C ILE A 20 0.24 2.19 -10.61
N ASP A 21 -0.76 2.41 -11.46
CA ASP A 21 -1.15 3.74 -11.91
C ASP A 21 -2.02 4.44 -10.87
N TRP A 22 -1.37 5.26 -10.04
CA TRP A 22 -2.03 6.08 -9.03
C TRP A 22 -2.41 7.43 -9.60
N SER A 23 -3.71 7.65 -9.82
CA SER A 23 -4.26 8.98 -10.11
C SER A 23 -3.99 9.99 -8.98
N THR A 24 -3.89 9.52 -7.73
CA THR A 24 -3.39 10.28 -6.59
C THR A 24 -2.45 9.37 -5.81
N PRO A 25 -1.18 9.77 -5.57
CA PRO A 25 -0.23 8.96 -4.81
C PRO A 25 -0.75 8.68 -3.39
N TYR A 26 -0.53 7.46 -2.91
CA TYR A 26 -0.81 7.15 -1.50
C TYR A 26 0.21 7.82 -0.59
N THR A 27 -0.21 8.06 0.65
CA THR A 27 0.62 8.71 1.69
C THR A 27 1.16 7.70 2.70
N GLN A 28 0.48 6.57 2.86
CA GLN A 28 0.86 5.52 3.79
C GLN A 28 0.38 4.16 3.25
N VAL A 29 1.29 3.18 3.19
CA VAL A 29 1.00 1.84 2.65
C VAL A 29 0.10 1.04 3.57
N MET A 30 0.27 1.16 4.89
CA MET A 30 -0.47 0.36 5.85
C MET A 30 -0.79 1.18 7.10
N ASP A 31 -2.08 1.32 7.41
CA ASP A 31 -2.60 1.94 8.63
C ASP A 31 -3.28 0.87 9.49
N THR A 32 -2.61 0.51 10.59
CA THR A 32 -3.05 -0.51 11.57
C THR A 32 -3.68 0.10 12.82
N SER A 33 -3.92 1.42 12.85
CA SER A 33 -4.39 2.15 14.04
C SER A 33 -5.71 1.63 14.62
N ARG A 34 -6.48 0.87 13.84
CA ARG A 34 -7.77 0.28 14.24
C ARG A 34 -7.69 -1.22 14.55
N GLY A 35 -6.49 -1.78 14.69
CA GLY A 35 -6.25 -3.22 14.84
C GLY A 35 -5.89 -3.88 13.52
N ILE A 36 -5.16 -5.01 13.60
CA ILE A 36 -4.58 -5.70 12.44
C ILE A 36 -5.68 -6.20 11.48
N GLU A 37 -6.80 -6.66 12.02
CA GLU A 37 -7.97 -7.12 11.27
C GLU A 37 -8.65 -6.00 10.46
N TRP A 38 -8.42 -4.74 10.85
CA TRP A 38 -9.05 -3.55 10.26
C TRP A 38 -8.05 -2.65 9.54
N THR A 39 -6.89 -3.21 9.19
CA THR A 39 -5.81 -2.54 8.49
C THR A 39 -6.31 -1.95 7.18
N ARG A 40 -6.02 -0.66 6.98
CA ARG A 40 -6.26 0.03 5.72
C ARG A 40 -4.98 0.05 4.91
N TRP A 41 -5.08 -0.27 3.63
CA TRP A 41 -3.93 -0.32 2.72
C TRP A 41 -3.93 0.87 1.77
N PHE A 42 -2.74 1.39 1.46
CA PHE A 42 -2.47 2.49 0.53
C PHE A 42 -3.35 3.73 0.75
N THR A 43 -3.48 4.15 2.00
CA THR A 43 -4.34 5.28 2.40
C THR A 43 -3.91 6.61 1.78
N GLY A 44 -4.91 7.43 1.45
CA GLY A 44 -4.73 8.69 0.70
C GLY A 44 -4.57 8.48 -0.81
N GLY A 45 -4.29 7.26 -1.27
CA GLY A 45 -4.15 6.95 -2.68
C GLY A 45 -5.48 6.79 -3.38
N GLN A 46 -5.52 7.15 -4.66
CA GLN A 46 -6.67 6.94 -5.54
C GLN A 46 -6.18 6.33 -6.85
N LEU A 47 -6.89 5.31 -7.34
CA LEU A 47 -6.59 4.63 -8.60
C LEU A 47 -7.89 4.18 -9.26
N ASN A 48 -7.81 3.86 -10.56
CA ASN A 48 -8.87 3.19 -11.29
C ASN A 48 -8.34 1.84 -11.81
N ILE A 49 -9.02 0.74 -11.46
CA ILE A 49 -8.57 -0.62 -11.79
C ILE A 49 -8.80 -1.03 -13.25
N THR A 50 -9.64 -0.30 -13.99
CA THR A 50 -9.94 -0.58 -15.41
C THR A 50 -9.26 0.40 -16.36
N HIS A 51 -8.42 1.30 -15.83
CA HIS A 51 -7.68 2.24 -16.66
C HIS A 51 -6.67 1.50 -17.54
#